data_AF-E3RVD6-F1
#
_entry.id   AF-E3RVD6-F1
#
_cell.length_a   1.000
_cell.length_b   1.000
_cell.length_c   1.000
_cell.angle_alpha   90.00
_cell.angle_beta   90.00
_cell.angle_gamma   90.00
#
_symmetry.space_group_name_H-M   'P 1'
#
loop_
_entity.id
_entity.type
_entity.pdbx_description
1 polymer ?
#
loop_
_entity_poly.entity_id
_entity_poly.type
_entity_poly.pdbx_seq_one_letter_code
_entity_poly.pdbx_strand_id
1 'polypeptide(L)'
;MNSEISTTIKWADTPFALLEIPGQSGAQTCENPGLLHIVAEMANAHNVLIRGLNALYNQAPFIRIPGDVSGLMLYIAAWADSVHHHHHLEETLFFPDVEAAAKEAGLAFDVQVNVEQHHDFEPKMADMVEWVKSVSDGKATYDSE
;
A
#
# COMPACT_ATOMS: atom_id res chain seq x y z
N MET A 1 -3.17 18.95 -37.90
CA MET A 1 -2.80 19.17 -36.49
C MET A 1 -2.96 17.83 -35.80
N ASN A 2 -1.85 17.16 -35.49
CA ASN A 2 -1.87 15.89 -34.79
C ASN A 2 -2.20 16.18 -33.32
N SER A 3 -3.34 15.69 -32.83
CA SER A 3 -3.57 15.62 -31.40
C SER A 3 -2.72 14.45 -30.87
N GLU A 4 -1.59 14.78 -30.25
CA GLU A 4 -0.85 13.83 -29.45
C GLU A 4 -1.77 13.31 -28.35
N ILE A 5 -2.02 12.00 -28.36
CA ILE A 5 -2.64 11.31 -27.23
C ILE A 5 -1.65 11.49 -26.07
N SER A 6 -2.02 12.38 -25.14
CA SER A 6 -1.38 12.50 -23.84
C SER A 6 -1.21 11.10 -23.27
N THR A 7 0.02 10.74 -22.88
CA THR A 7 0.30 9.47 -22.22
C THR A 7 -0.67 9.30 -21.05
N THR A 8 -1.54 8.31 -21.19
CA THR A 8 -2.74 8.10 -20.40
C THR A 8 -2.38 7.86 -18.94
N ILE A 9 -2.78 8.77 -18.04
CA ILE A 9 -2.73 8.51 -16.61
C ILE A 9 -3.52 7.23 -16.36
N LYS A 10 -2.84 6.18 -15.86
CA LYS A 10 -3.52 4.95 -15.50
C LYS A 10 -4.36 5.25 -14.28
N TRP A 11 -5.64 4.90 -14.33
CA TRP A 11 -6.59 5.18 -13.25
C TRP A 11 -6.09 4.64 -11.89
N ALA A 12 -5.41 3.48 -11.87
CA ALA A 12 -4.86 2.88 -10.65
C ALA A 12 -3.59 3.59 -10.10
N ASP A 13 -3.01 4.54 -10.82
CA ASP A 13 -1.81 5.28 -10.39
C ASP A 13 -2.18 6.62 -9.70
N THR A 14 -3.47 6.90 -9.48
CA THR A 14 -4.01 8.11 -8.82
C THR A 14 -5.21 7.78 -7.92
N PRO A 15 -5.53 8.58 -6.88
CA PRO A 15 -4.93 9.86 -6.52
C PRO A 15 -3.65 9.75 -5.69
N PHE A 16 -3.40 8.62 -5.04
CA PHE A 16 -2.21 8.43 -4.23
C PHE A 16 -1.03 8.11 -5.15
N ALA A 17 0.00 8.95 -5.07
CA ALA A 17 1.17 8.84 -5.93
C ALA A 17 1.93 7.55 -5.64
N LEU A 18 2.42 6.92 -6.71
CA LEU A 18 3.30 5.78 -6.62
C LEU A 18 4.72 6.20 -6.27
N LEU A 19 5.45 5.30 -5.62
CA LEU A 19 6.87 5.44 -5.36
C LEU A 19 7.67 5.26 -6.66
N GLU A 20 8.68 6.09 -6.85
CA GLU A 20 9.73 5.82 -7.83
C GLU A 20 10.48 4.55 -7.42
N ILE A 21 10.76 3.67 -8.39
CA ILE A 21 11.48 2.43 -8.12
C ILE A 21 12.99 2.72 -8.18
N PRO A 22 13.74 2.51 -7.09
CA PRO A 22 15.20 2.66 -7.09
C PRO A 22 15.87 1.82 -8.19
N GLY A 23 16.94 2.36 -8.78
CA GLY A 23 17.68 1.72 -9.87
C GLY A 23 17.08 1.93 -11.26
N GLN A 24 15.89 2.53 -11.38
CA GLN A 24 15.38 3.02 -12.66
C GLN A 24 16.05 4.33 -13.09
N SER A 25 15.94 4.66 -14.39
CA SER A 25 16.50 5.89 -14.94
C SER A 25 15.94 7.13 -14.23
N GLY A 26 16.82 7.90 -13.58
CA GLY A 26 16.45 9.12 -12.85
C GLY A 26 16.09 8.92 -11.38
N ALA A 27 15.94 7.67 -10.92
CA ALA A 27 15.69 7.35 -9.52
C ALA A 27 17.00 7.18 -8.73
N GLN A 28 16.90 7.18 -7.41
CA GLN A 28 18.02 6.88 -6.52
C GLN A 28 18.59 5.47 -6.79
N THR A 29 19.89 5.31 -6.64
CA THR A 29 20.60 4.04 -6.87
C THR A 29 21.60 3.75 -5.74
N CYS A 30 22.11 2.53 -5.71
CA CYS A 30 23.11 2.05 -4.76
C CYS A 30 24.12 1.15 -5.51
N GLU A 31 25.41 1.26 -5.18
CA GLU A 31 26.45 0.39 -5.76
C GLU A 31 26.36 -1.05 -5.27
N ASN A 32 25.74 -1.29 -4.11
CA ASN A 32 25.51 -2.63 -3.59
C ASN A 32 24.26 -3.24 -4.27
N PRO A 33 24.41 -4.27 -5.12
CA PRO A 33 23.30 -4.84 -5.87
C PRO A 33 22.26 -5.54 -4.99
N GLY A 34 22.67 -6.11 -3.84
CA GLY A 34 21.75 -6.75 -2.90
C GLY A 34 20.86 -5.72 -2.20
N LEU A 35 21.44 -4.61 -1.74
CA LEU A 35 20.68 -3.52 -1.14
C LEU A 35 19.76 -2.87 -2.16
N LEU A 36 20.24 -2.62 -3.38
CA LEU A 36 19.44 -2.06 -4.46
C LEU A 36 18.22 -2.94 -4.77
N HIS A 37 18.41 -4.26 -4.79
CA HIS A 37 17.31 -5.20 -5.00
C HIS A 37 16.28 -5.11 -3.86
N ILE A 38 16.71 -5.13 -2.60
CA ILE A 38 15.82 -5.06 -1.43
C ILE A 38 14.95 -3.79 -1.47
N VAL A 39 15.56 -2.62 -1.71
CA VAL A 39 14.81 -1.35 -1.73
C VAL A 39 13.88 -1.23 -2.95
N ALA A 40 14.27 -1.83 -4.08
CA ALA A 40 13.41 -1.90 -5.27
C ALA A 40 12.19 -2.81 -5.02
N GLU A 41 12.38 -3.96 -4.39
CA GLU A 41 11.28 -4.85 -4.01
C GLU A 41 10.35 -4.20 -2.99
N MET A 42 10.88 -3.47 -2.01
CA MET A 42 10.06 -2.71 -1.06
C MET A 42 9.19 -1.66 -1.77
N ALA A 43 9.79 -0.89 -2.68
CA ALA A 43 9.03 0.07 -3.48
C ALA A 43 7.97 -0.60 -4.36
N ASN A 44 8.24 -1.79 -4.91
CA ASN A 44 7.26 -2.57 -5.66
C ASN A 44 6.11 -3.05 -4.78
N ALA A 45 6.39 -3.60 -3.59
CA ALA A 45 5.38 -4.05 -2.63
C ALA A 45 4.44 -2.90 -2.26
N HIS A 46 5.01 -1.74 -1.88
CA HIS A 46 4.23 -0.55 -1.56
C HIS A 46 3.40 -0.06 -2.76
N ASN A 47 3.95 -0.09 -3.98
CA ASN A 47 3.21 0.27 -5.17
C ASN A 47 2.06 -0.70 -5.50
N VAL A 48 2.11 -1.96 -5.08
CA VAL A 48 0.95 -2.87 -5.16
C VAL A 48 -0.13 -2.44 -4.17
N LEU A 49 0.24 -2.13 -2.93
CA LEU A 49 -0.68 -1.66 -1.90
C LEU A 49 -1.34 -0.32 -2.29
N ILE A 50 -0.57 0.65 -2.77
CA ILE A 50 -1.06 1.96 -3.21
C ILE A 50 -2.00 1.81 -4.41
N ARG A 51 -1.68 0.95 -5.38
CA ARG A 51 -2.60 0.68 -6.50
C ARG A 51 -3.90 0.05 -6.05
N GLY A 52 -3.85 -0.84 -5.06
CA GLY A 52 -5.05 -1.36 -4.41
C GLY A 52 -5.90 -0.25 -3.80
N LEU A 53 -5.28 0.67 -3.04
CA LEU A 53 -5.97 1.81 -2.43
C LEU A 53 -6.57 2.75 -3.47
N ASN A 54 -5.80 3.10 -4.51
CA ASN A 54 -6.28 3.88 -5.65
C ASN A 54 -7.47 3.19 -6.33
N ALA A 55 -7.43 1.86 -6.46
CA ALA A 55 -8.52 1.13 -7.05
C ALA A 55 -9.81 1.24 -6.21
N LEU A 56 -9.70 1.06 -4.88
CA LEU A 56 -10.81 1.27 -3.95
C LEU A 56 -11.38 2.68 -4.08
N TYR A 57 -10.51 3.69 -3.98
CA TYR A 57 -10.89 5.10 -4.01
C TYR A 57 -11.63 5.48 -5.29
N ASN A 58 -11.13 5.03 -6.44
CA ASN A 58 -11.73 5.38 -7.73
C ASN A 58 -13.01 4.60 -8.04
N GLN A 59 -13.16 3.37 -7.54
CA GLN A 59 -14.33 2.54 -7.87
C GLN A 59 -15.50 2.78 -6.91
N ALA A 60 -15.24 3.07 -5.63
CA ALA A 60 -16.28 3.21 -4.61
C ALA A 60 -17.47 4.11 -5.04
N PRO A 61 -17.27 5.33 -5.59
CA PRO A 61 -18.40 6.22 -5.95
C PRO A 61 -19.32 5.70 -7.07
N PHE A 62 -18.94 4.61 -7.75
CA PHE A 62 -19.69 4.04 -8.87
C PHE A 62 -20.47 2.77 -8.50
N ILE A 63 -20.17 2.16 -7.34
CA ILE A 63 -20.81 0.93 -6.87
C ILE A 63 -22.19 1.25 -6.27
N ARG A 64 -23.27 0.73 -6.88
CA ARG A 64 -24.65 1.01 -6.46
C ARG A 64 -25.53 -0.22 -6.27
N ILE A 65 -25.19 -1.34 -6.89
CA ILE A 65 -26.01 -2.55 -6.81
C ILE A 65 -25.54 -3.44 -5.67
N PRO A 66 -26.45 -4.11 -4.92
CA PRO A 66 -26.08 -4.87 -3.73
C PRO A 66 -25.00 -5.94 -3.95
N GLY A 67 -24.99 -6.61 -5.10
CA GLY A 67 -23.97 -7.62 -5.42
C GLY A 67 -22.56 -7.03 -5.51
N ASP A 68 -22.43 -5.85 -6.11
CA ASP A 68 -21.15 -5.15 -6.25
C ASP A 68 -20.69 -4.54 -4.92
N VAL A 69 -21.63 -4.13 -4.06
CA VAL A 69 -21.31 -3.68 -2.68
C VAL A 69 -20.62 -4.81 -1.91
N SER A 70 -21.13 -6.04 -1.95
CA SER A 70 -20.48 -7.18 -1.31
C SER A 70 -19.09 -7.46 -1.88
N GLY A 71 -18.91 -7.32 -3.20
CA GLY A 71 -17.61 -7.44 -3.86
C GLY A 71 -16.62 -6.36 -3.39
N LEU A 72 -17.08 -5.11 -3.29
CA LEU A 72 -16.29 -4.00 -2.77
C LEU A 72 -15.88 -4.23 -1.32
N MET A 73 -16.80 -4.65 -0.44
CA MET A 73 -16.52 -4.95 0.97
C MET A 73 -15.46 -6.05 1.10
N LEU A 74 -15.57 -7.13 0.33
CA LEU A 74 -14.56 -8.19 0.29
C LEU A 74 -13.20 -7.63 -0.17
N TYR A 75 -13.19 -6.78 -1.18
CA TYR A 75 -11.95 -6.22 -1.70
C TYR A 75 -11.27 -5.28 -0.68
N ILE A 76 -12.04 -4.41 -0.01
CA ILE A 76 -11.51 -3.54 1.06
C ILE A 76 -10.90 -4.39 2.19
N ALA A 77 -11.59 -5.45 2.63
CA ALA A 77 -11.09 -6.34 3.67
C ALA A 77 -9.79 -7.05 3.24
N ALA A 78 -9.73 -7.58 2.01
CA ALA A 78 -8.55 -8.25 1.49
C ALA A 78 -7.34 -7.30 1.32
N TRP A 79 -7.60 -6.05 0.91
CA TRP A 79 -6.57 -5.02 0.84
C TRP A 79 -6.03 -4.68 2.23
N ALA A 80 -6.91 -4.48 3.22
CA ALA A 80 -6.50 -4.21 4.61
C ALA A 80 -5.70 -5.37 5.21
N ASP A 81 -6.11 -6.62 4.96
CA ASP A 81 -5.37 -7.81 5.39
C ASP A 81 -3.98 -7.87 4.75
N SER A 82 -3.87 -7.52 3.47
CA SER A 82 -2.57 -7.42 2.78
C SER A 82 -1.64 -6.37 3.39
N VAL A 83 -2.17 -5.18 3.74
CA VAL A 83 -1.40 -4.13 4.40
C VAL A 83 -0.96 -4.56 5.79
N HIS A 84 -1.87 -5.11 6.60
CA HIS A 84 -1.54 -5.61 7.93
C HIS A 84 -0.49 -6.72 7.88
N HIS A 85 -0.64 -7.68 6.96
CA HIS A 85 0.34 -8.74 6.78
C HIS A 85 1.72 -8.18 6.38
N HIS A 86 1.76 -7.20 5.47
CA HIS A 86 2.99 -6.53 5.06
C HIS A 86 3.69 -5.86 6.26
N HIS A 87 2.99 -5.00 7.01
CA HIS A 87 3.55 -4.35 8.20
C HIS A 87 3.99 -5.38 9.26
N HIS A 88 3.20 -6.44 9.48
CA HIS A 88 3.54 -7.48 10.43
C HIS A 88 4.85 -8.20 10.07
N LEU A 89 5.04 -8.57 8.80
CA LEU A 89 6.28 -9.20 8.35
C LEU A 89 7.45 -8.23 8.44
N GLU A 90 7.22 -6.95 8.18
CA GLU A 90 8.25 -5.93 8.35
C GLU A 90 8.73 -5.85 9.80
N GLU A 91 7.82 -5.67 10.74
CA GLU A 91 8.16 -5.49 12.15
C GLU A 91 8.71 -6.75 12.82
N THR A 92 8.22 -7.93 12.43
CA THR A 92 8.58 -9.18 13.10
C THR A 92 9.78 -9.89 12.49
N LEU A 93 10.09 -9.65 11.21
CA LEU A 93 11.15 -10.34 10.48
C LEU A 93 12.13 -9.37 9.82
N PHE A 94 11.64 -8.49 8.94
CA PHE A 94 12.51 -7.70 8.07
C PHE A 94 13.29 -6.61 8.80
N PHE A 95 12.62 -5.76 9.59
CA PHE A 95 13.26 -4.67 10.34
C PHE A 95 14.32 -5.19 11.33
N PRO A 96 14.08 -6.26 12.12
CA PRO A 96 15.13 -6.87 12.94
C PRO A 96 16.35 -7.31 12.12
N ASP A 97 16.15 -7.97 10.97
CA ASP A 97 17.24 -8.47 10.14
C ASP A 97 18.05 -7.31 9.52
N VAL A 98 17.39 -6.24 9.07
CA VAL A 98 18.05 -5.06 8.51
C VAL A 98 18.82 -4.30 9.58
N GLU A 99 18.25 -4.11 10.78
CA GLU A 99 18.93 -3.46 11.90
C GLU A 99 20.18 -4.25 12.33
N ALA A 100 20.07 -5.58 12.42
CA ALA A 100 21.21 -6.45 12.71
C ALA A 100 22.31 -6.34 11.65
N ALA A 101 21.96 -6.40 10.36
CA ALA A 101 22.90 -6.27 9.26
C ALA A 101 23.57 -4.89 9.23
N ALA A 102 22.82 -3.81 9.48
CA ALA A 102 23.37 -2.46 9.58
C ALA A 102 24.39 -2.35 10.72
N LYS A 103 24.05 -2.91 11.89
CA LYS A 103 24.95 -2.94 13.06
C LYS A 103 26.24 -3.72 12.78
N GLU A 104 26.15 -4.87 12.14
CA GLU A 104 27.33 -5.66 11.72
C GLU A 104 28.24 -4.88 10.76
N ALA A 105 27.63 -4.07 9.89
CA ALA A 105 28.35 -3.18 8.97
C ALA A 105 28.87 -1.89 9.64
N GLY A 106 28.64 -1.67 10.94
CA GLY A 106 29.01 -0.44 11.64
C GLY A 106 28.18 0.78 11.23
N LEU A 107 26.98 0.56 10.68
CA LEU A 107 26.01 1.58 10.29
C LEU A 107 24.93 1.72 11.37
N ALA A 108 24.41 2.94 11.50
CA ALA A 108 23.19 3.17 12.26
C ALA A 108 21.99 3.13 11.30
N PHE A 109 20.99 2.34 11.64
CA PHE A 109 19.71 2.27 10.95
C PHE A 109 18.61 2.27 12.00
N ASP A 110 17.74 3.27 11.95
CA ASP A 110 16.66 3.43 12.92
C ASP A 110 15.32 3.11 12.24
N VAL A 111 14.72 2.00 12.65
CA VAL A 111 13.42 1.53 12.15
C VAL A 111 12.23 2.14 12.89
N GLN A 112 12.46 2.85 14.01
CA GLN A 112 11.36 3.29 14.88
C GLN A 112 10.40 4.23 14.17
N VAL A 113 10.91 5.11 13.30
CA VAL A 113 10.04 6.00 12.50
C VAL A 113 9.11 5.22 11.58
N ASN A 114 9.54 4.07 11.05
CA ASN A 114 8.70 3.21 10.21
C ASN A 114 7.62 2.52 11.05
N VAL A 115 8.00 1.98 12.21
CA VAL A 115 7.08 1.35 13.16
C VAL A 115 6.01 2.34 13.64
N GLU A 116 6.41 3.56 14.01
CA GLU A 116 5.49 4.61 14.42
C GLU A 116 4.48 4.94 13.31
N GLN A 117 4.93 5.01 12.05
CA GLN A 117 4.03 5.22 10.90
C GLN A 117 3.04 4.06 10.70
N HIS A 118 3.46 2.81 10.90
CA HIS A 118 2.55 1.67 10.86
C HIS A 118 1.49 1.78 11.96
N HIS A 119 1.91 2.07 13.19
CA HIS A 119 1.03 2.17 14.35
C HIS A 119 0.08 3.38 14.29
N ASP A 120 0.46 4.44 13.60
CA ASP A 120 -0.42 5.57 13.29
C ASP A 120 -1.49 5.20 12.25
N PHE A 121 -1.16 4.30 11.32
CA PHE A 121 -2.05 3.88 10.24
C PHE A 121 -3.05 2.80 10.66
N GLU A 122 -2.58 1.78 11.38
CA GLU A 122 -3.34 0.57 11.72
C GLU A 122 -4.68 0.82 12.43
N PRO A 123 -4.82 1.74 13.41
CA PRO A 123 -6.08 1.96 14.11
C PRO A 123 -7.20 2.40 13.17
N LYS A 124 -6.91 3.31 12.25
CA LYS A 124 -7.90 3.80 11.28
C LYS A 124 -8.25 2.73 10.24
N MET A 125 -7.29 1.89 9.88
CA MET A 125 -7.55 0.72 9.04
C MET A 125 -8.44 -0.30 9.76
N ALA A 126 -8.22 -0.54 11.06
CA ALA A 126 -9.06 -1.42 11.86
C ALA A 126 -10.50 -0.92 11.97
N ASP A 127 -10.70 0.39 12.20
CA ASP A 127 -12.02 1.03 12.17
C ASP A 127 -12.74 0.77 10.82
N MET A 128 -12.00 0.89 9.70
CA MET A 128 -12.53 0.61 8.36
C MET A 128 -12.92 -0.87 8.19
N VAL A 129 -12.10 -1.81 8.68
CA VAL A 129 -12.42 -3.24 8.62
C VAL A 129 -13.67 -3.57 9.45
N GLU A 130 -13.84 -2.98 10.63
CA GLU A 130 -15.04 -3.14 11.43
C GLU A 130 -16.28 -2.62 10.68
N TRP A 131 -16.17 -1.45 10.06
CA TRP A 131 -17.25 -0.90 9.23
C TRP A 131 -17.60 -1.82 8.05
N VAL A 132 -16.59 -2.32 7.32
CA VAL A 132 -16.79 -3.30 6.22
C VAL A 132 -17.56 -4.53 6.69
N LYS A 133 -17.21 -5.05 7.87
CA LYS A 133 -17.91 -6.17 8.49
C LYS A 133 -19.35 -5.81 8.84
N SER A 134 -19.58 -4.61 9.37
CA SER A 134 -20.92 -4.14 9.70
C SER A 134 -21.83 -4.02 8.47
N VAL A 135 -21.29 -3.56 7.33
CA VAL A 135 -22.01 -3.52 6.04
C VAL A 135 -22.32 -4.94 5.56
N SER A 136 -21.32 -5.83 5.62
CA SER A 136 -21.48 -7.23 5.20
C SER A 136 -22.51 -7.99 6.04
N ASP A 137 -22.62 -7.66 7.34
CA ASP A 137 -23.61 -8.21 8.27
C ASP A 137 -25.01 -7.56 8.13
N GLY A 138 -25.17 -6.56 7.25
CA GLY A 138 -26.42 -5.79 7.11
C GLY A 138 -26.74 -4.86 8.29
N LYS A 139 -25.74 -4.54 9.12
CA LYS A 139 -25.86 -3.63 10.28
C LYS A 139 -25.59 -2.18 9.92
N ALA A 140 -24.87 -1.94 8.83
CA ALA A 140 -24.63 -0.63 8.25
C ALA A 140 -24.96 -0.64 6.75
N THR A 141 -25.18 0.54 6.20
CA THR A 141 -25.45 0.72 4.77
C THR A 141 -24.23 1.34 4.11
N TYR A 142 -23.83 0.79 2.96
CA TYR A 142 -22.88 1.42 2.07
C TYR A 142 -23.55 2.57 1.32
N ASP A 143 -22.94 3.75 1.35
CA ASP A 143 -23.33 4.89 0.52
C ASP A 143 -22.18 5.24 -0.44
N SER A 144 -22.53 5.55 -1.68
CA SER A 144 -21.58 5.91 -2.74
C SER A 144 -21.30 7.43 -2.80
N GLU A 145 -21.97 8.22 -1.96
CA GLU A 145 -21.86 9.69 -1.88
C GLU A 145 -20.92 10.18 -0.77
#